data_AF-A0A819MXK4-F1
#
_entry.id   AF-A0A819MXK4-F1
#
_cell.length_a   1.000
_cell.length_b   1.000
_cell.length_c   1.000
_cell.angle_alpha   90.00
_cell.angle_beta   90.00
_cell.angle_gamma   90.00
#
_symmetry.space_group_name_H-M   'P 1'
#
loop_
_entity.id
_entity.type
_entity.pdbx_description
1 polymer ?
#
loop_
_entity_poly.entity_id
_entity_poly.type
_entity_poly.pdbx_seq_one_letter_code
_entity_poly.pdbx_strand_id
1 'polypeptide(L)'
;MAIYALVDPMDTNMIASDVCINMLVEQLSKVSFEDESYKKKISDNMQQIFYETENRLLQMTFDHAEEKATLTHSNDITAEKCLPSLGEAQSGAFLFAATVTQSYVYIAYVGTIRAFLISNNNGELRIGDNRPQYYHAGSLHTIDNEDESLRLRNLNVNLEQVRNEGLDNNHSKFTRCIGKLSEKLLSSAASANDVNEARCNALICEP
;
A
#
# COMPACT_ATOMS: atom_id res chain seq x y z
N MET A 1 15.64 18.15 -6.61
CA MET A 1 14.44 17.41 -6.16
C MET A 1 14.86 16.53 -4.99
N ALA A 2 14.00 16.36 -3.99
CA ALA A 2 14.19 15.38 -2.92
C ALA A 2 12.95 14.49 -2.86
N ILE A 3 13.14 13.21 -2.52
CA ILE A 3 12.04 12.29 -2.27
C ILE A 3 12.19 11.75 -0.86
N TYR A 4 11.10 11.80 -0.11
CA TYR A 4 11.00 11.27 1.24
C TYR A 4 9.99 10.13 1.20
N ALA A 5 10.32 8.99 1.82
CA ALA A 5 9.39 7.88 1.93
C ALA A 5 9.38 7.34 3.37
N LEU A 6 8.21 6.91 3.81
CA LEU A 6 8.00 6.16 5.04
C LEU A 6 7.17 4.93 4.70
N VAL A 7 7.66 3.77 5.10
CA VAL A 7 6.97 2.49 4.92
C VAL A 7 6.74 1.88 6.30
N ASP A 8 5.49 1.53 6.59
CA ASP A 8 5.07 0.97 7.87
C ASP A 8 4.63 -0.49 7.65
N PRO A 9 5.44 -1.48 8.08
CA PRO A 9 5.11 -2.90 7.91
C PRO A 9 3.92 -3.28 8.79
N MET A 10 3.03 -4.11 8.25
CA MET A 10 1.89 -4.65 8.99
C MET A 10 2.21 -5.99 9.68
N ASP A 11 3.34 -6.59 9.35
CA ASP A 11 3.80 -7.88 9.82
C ASP A 11 5.30 -7.85 10.17
N THR A 12 5.76 -8.85 10.92
CA THR A 12 7.16 -8.92 11.40
C THR A 12 8.17 -9.30 10.33
N ASN A 13 7.75 -9.84 9.19
CA ASN A 13 8.67 -10.32 8.15
C ASN A 13 9.11 -9.19 7.22
N MET A 14 8.44 -8.04 7.25
CA MET A 14 8.80 -6.81 6.53
C MET A 14 8.90 -6.96 5.00
N ILE A 15 8.48 -8.10 4.42
CA ILE A 15 8.67 -8.42 3.00
C ILE A 15 8.00 -7.38 2.12
N ALA A 16 6.74 -7.03 2.43
CA ALA A 16 6.01 -5.99 1.69
C ALA A 16 6.71 -4.63 1.77
N SER A 17 7.30 -4.31 2.93
CA SER A 17 8.02 -3.05 3.11
C SER A 17 9.33 -2.99 2.34
N ASP A 18 10.10 -4.09 2.34
CA ASP A 18 11.34 -4.20 1.59
C ASP A 18 11.10 -4.08 0.08
N VAL A 19 10.06 -4.76 -0.44
CA VAL A 19 9.66 -4.64 -1.84
C VAL A 19 9.23 -3.20 -2.16
N CYS A 20 8.42 -2.55 -1.30
CA CYS A 20 8.04 -1.14 -1.50
C CYS A 20 9.26 -0.23 -1.63
N ILE A 21 10.23 -0.34 -0.72
CA ILE A 21 11.43 0.50 -0.71
C ILE A 21 12.27 0.24 -1.96
N ASN A 22 12.50 -1.02 -2.32
CA ASN A 22 13.30 -1.38 -3.48
C ASN A 22 12.66 -0.86 -4.78
N MET A 23 11.33 -1.02 -4.94
CA MET A 23 10.59 -0.52 -6.10
C MET A 23 10.59 1.01 -6.17
N LEU A 24 10.41 1.69 -5.03
CA LEU A 24 10.57 3.14 -4.95
C LEU A 24 11.95 3.57 -5.43
N VAL A 25 13.02 3.00 -4.87
CA VAL A 25 14.40 3.37 -5.23
C VAL A 25 14.67 3.11 -6.72
N GLU A 26 14.24 1.96 -7.25
CA GLU A 26 14.45 1.61 -8.65
C GLU A 26 13.72 2.57 -9.59
N GLN A 27 12.45 2.87 -9.34
CA GLN A 27 11.65 3.70 -10.23
C GLN A 27 12.00 5.19 -10.11
N LEU A 28 12.34 5.67 -8.92
CA LEU A 28 12.81 7.05 -8.72
C LEU A 28 14.14 7.31 -9.44
N SER A 29 14.99 6.29 -9.60
CA SER A 29 16.23 6.41 -10.37
C SER A 29 16.02 6.62 -11.88
N LYS A 30 14.83 6.28 -12.40
CA LYS A 30 14.49 6.35 -13.83
C LYS A 30 13.84 7.67 -14.24
N VAL A 31 13.51 8.55 -13.29
CA VAL A 31 12.73 9.75 -13.60
C VAL A 31 13.61 10.95 -13.98
N SER A 32 13.52 11.36 -15.25
CA SER A 32 14.03 12.66 -15.72
C SER A 32 12.93 13.72 -15.71
N PHE A 33 13.21 14.86 -15.07
CA PHE A 33 12.28 15.99 -14.89
C PHE A 33 12.69 17.23 -15.68
N GLU A 34 13.11 17.04 -16.94
CA GLU A 34 13.65 18.12 -17.77
C GLU A 34 12.60 19.03 -18.44
N ASP A 35 11.31 18.74 -18.27
CA ASP A 35 10.23 19.43 -19.02
C ASP A 35 9.02 19.79 -18.13
N GLU A 36 8.25 20.80 -18.54
CA GLU A 36 7.07 21.38 -17.86
C GLU A 36 5.95 20.35 -17.58
N SER A 37 5.99 19.20 -18.25
CA SER A 37 5.14 18.04 -18.01
C SER A 37 5.44 17.27 -16.70
N TYR A 38 6.42 17.71 -15.90
CA TYR A 38 6.85 17.01 -14.69
C TYR A 38 5.71 16.72 -13.70
N LYS A 39 4.68 17.58 -13.59
CA LYS A 39 3.56 17.36 -12.65
C LYS A 39 2.81 16.06 -12.93
N LYS A 40 2.48 15.82 -14.20
CA LYS A 40 1.79 14.62 -14.65
C LYS A 40 2.72 13.40 -14.51
N LYS A 41 3.98 13.55 -14.92
CA LYS A 41 5.01 12.49 -14.81
C LYS A 41 5.21 12.02 -13.37
N ILE A 42 5.25 12.92 -12.38
CA ILE A 42 5.35 12.54 -10.97
C ILE A 42 4.14 11.70 -10.54
N SER A 43 2.92 12.12 -10.91
CA SER A 43 1.69 11.37 -10.59
C SER A 43 1.69 9.99 -11.23
N ASP A 44 1.95 9.92 -12.54
CA ASP A 44 1.95 8.68 -13.32
C ASP A 44 3.02 7.71 -12.78
N ASN A 45 4.21 8.21 -12.46
CA ASN A 45 5.29 7.39 -11.90
C ASN A 45 4.97 6.87 -10.50
N MET A 46 4.38 7.69 -9.63
CA MET A 46 3.98 7.24 -8.30
C MET A 46 2.89 6.16 -8.37
N GLN A 47 1.91 6.31 -9.26
CA GLN A 47 0.90 5.28 -9.51
C GLN A 47 1.54 4.00 -10.04
N GLN A 48 2.47 4.10 -10.99
CA GLN A 48 3.21 2.97 -11.52
C GLN A 48 4.00 2.23 -10.44
N ILE A 49 4.64 2.96 -9.51
CA ILE A 49 5.35 2.37 -8.37
C ILE A 49 4.42 1.50 -7.52
N PHE A 50 3.24 2.01 -7.15
CA PHE A 50 2.27 1.23 -6.38
C PHE A 50 1.83 -0.03 -7.14
N TYR A 51 1.51 0.12 -8.43
CA TYR A 51 1.05 -0.98 -9.28
C TYR A 51 2.11 -2.07 -9.45
N GLU A 52 3.35 -1.69 -9.75
CA GLU A 52 4.45 -2.65 -9.92
C GLU A 52 4.83 -3.31 -8.59
N THR A 53 4.76 -2.59 -7.47
CA THR A 53 5.00 -3.13 -6.13
C THR A 53 3.98 -4.22 -5.80
N GLU A 54 2.69 -3.95 -6.02
CA GLU A 54 1.61 -4.93 -5.85
C GLU A 54 1.82 -6.16 -6.73
N ASN A 55 2.12 -5.96 -8.01
CA ASN A 55 2.38 -7.05 -8.94
C ASN A 55 3.60 -7.88 -8.55
N ARG A 56 4.65 -7.25 -8.03
CA ARG A 56 5.84 -7.96 -7.59
C ARG A 56 5.54 -8.86 -6.39
N LEU A 57 4.78 -8.37 -5.42
CA LEU A 57 4.34 -9.15 -4.26
C LEU A 57 3.43 -10.32 -4.68
N LEU A 58 2.50 -10.07 -5.62
CA LEU A 58 1.67 -11.12 -6.23
C LEU A 58 2.52 -12.20 -6.88
N GLN A 59 3.49 -11.80 -7.70
CA GLN A 59 4.36 -12.72 -8.41
C GLN A 59 5.19 -13.58 -7.44
N MET A 60 5.79 -12.98 -6.41
CA MET A 60 6.53 -13.73 -5.38
C MET A 60 5.67 -14.81 -4.72
N THR A 61 4.43 -14.46 -4.38
CA THR A 61 3.49 -15.41 -3.77
C THR A 61 3.13 -16.56 -4.71
N PHE A 62 2.92 -16.27 -6.00
CA PHE A 62 2.60 -17.31 -6.99
C PHE A 62 3.80 -18.19 -7.32
N ASP A 63 4.99 -17.62 -7.50
CA ASP A 63 6.21 -18.36 -7.80
C ASP A 63 6.48 -19.40 -6.69
N HIS A 64 6.38 -18.99 -5.42
CA HIS A 64 6.51 -19.92 -4.29
C HIS A 64 5.34 -20.91 -4.14
N ALA A 65 4.13 -20.54 -4.54
CA ALA A 65 3.01 -21.48 -4.56
C ALA A 65 3.21 -22.59 -5.62
N GLU A 66 3.78 -22.24 -6.79
CA GLU A 66 4.11 -23.19 -7.85
C GLU A 66 5.29 -24.09 -7.48
N GLU A 67 6.37 -23.54 -6.92
CA GLU A 67 7.48 -24.32 -6.37
C GLU A 67 6.98 -25.31 -5.30
N LYS A 68 6.04 -24.89 -4.45
CA LYS A 68 5.40 -25.78 -3.48
C LYS A 68 4.59 -26.88 -4.17
N ALA A 69 3.77 -26.57 -5.17
CA ALA A 69 2.96 -27.54 -5.90
C ALA A 69 3.81 -28.66 -6.52
N THR A 70 4.94 -28.30 -7.12
CA THR A 70 5.89 -29.27 -7.71
C THR A 70 6.58 -30.13 -6.65
N LEU A 71 6.86 -29.59 -5.45
CA LEU A 71 7.44 -30.32 -4.34
C LEU A 71 6.43 -31.24 -3.61
N THR A 72 5.15 -30.88 -3.52
CA THR A 72 4.07 -31.72 -2.93
C THR A 72 3.88 -33.06 -3.64
N HIS A 73 4.28 -33.18 -4.90
CA HIS A 73 4.26 -34.45 -5.64
C HIS A 73 5.45 -35.37 -5.31
N SER A 74 6.40 -34.90 -4.50
CA SER A 74 7.40 -35.71 -3.81
C SER A 74 6.97 -35.86 -2.34
N ASN A 75 6.80 -37.08 -1.84
CA ASN A 75 6.13 -37.42 -0.57
C ASN A 75 6.77 -36.90 0.75
N ASP A 76 7.70 -35.94 0.72
CA ASP A 76 8.36 -35.35 1.90
C ASP A 76 8.10 -33.84 1.99
N ILE A 77 6.96 -33.48 2.57
CA ILE A 77 6.62 -32.08 2.88
C ILE A 77 6.87 -31.85 4.37
N THR A 78 8.03 -31.29 4.71
CA THR A 78 8.26 -30.77 6.06
C THR A 78 7.50 -29.45 6.24
N ALA A 79 6.85 -29.27 7.40
CA ALA A 79 6.06 -28.08 7.72
C ALA A 79 6.84 -26.76 7.57
N GLU A 80 8.17 -26.79 7.71
CA GLU A 80 9.05 -25.63 7.52
C GLU A 80 9.05 -25.07 6.10
N LYS A 81 8.85 -25.90 5.06
CA LYS A 81 8.80 -25.42 3.66
C LYS A 81 7.49 -24.71 3.29
N CYS A 82 6.47 -24.82 4.15
CA CYS A 82 5.16 -24.17 3.94
C CYS A 82 5.08 -22.76 4.52
N LEU A 83 5.99 -22.38 5.42
CA LEU A 83 5.96 -21.11 6.15
C LEU A 83 6.33 -19.88 5.31
N PRO A 84 7.29 -19.94 4.35
CA PRO A 84 7.68 -18.76 3.56
C PRO A 84 6.53 -18.21 2.69
N SER A 85 5.79 -19.07 2.00
CA SER A 85 4.68 -18.62 1.14
C SER A 85 3.48 -18.08 1.89
N LEU A 86 3.27 -18.52 3.14
CA LEU A 86 2.25 -17.95 4.01
C LEU A 86 2.69 -16.57 4.52
N GLY A 87 3.96 -16.42 4.91
CA GLY A 87 4.52 -15.15 5.33
C GLY A 87 4.40 -14.08 4.25
N GLU A 88 4.71 -14.42 3.00
CA GLU A 88 4.58 -13.51 1.86
C GLU A 88 3.13 -13.17 1.51
N ALA A 89 2.24 -14.17 1.49
CA ALA A 89 0.83 -13.93 1.22
C ALA A 89 0.15 -13.08 2.32
N GLN A 90 0.67 -13.11 3.55
CA GLN A 90 0.18 -12.29 4.67
C GLN A 90 0.90 -10.95 4.78
N SER A 91 2.00 -10.76 4.05
CA SER A 91 2.83 -9.57 4.17
C SER A 91 2.10 -8.32 3.69
N GLY A 92 2.12 -7.26 4.50
CA GLY A 92 1.41 -6.02 4.22
C GLY A 92 2.23 -4.80 4.60
N ALA A 93 1.98 -3.68 3.93
CA ALA A 93 2.60 -2.41 4.29
C ALA A 93 1.69 -1.20 4.02
N PHE A 94 1.86 -0.15 4.81
CA PHE A 94 1.45 1.20 4.44
C PHE A 94 2.64 1.95 3.87
N LEU A 95 2.38 2.82 2.91
CA LEU A 95 3.41 3.62 2.27
C LEU A 95 2.98 5.08 2.23
N PHE A 96 3.90 5.96 2.56
CA PHE A 96 3.83 7.40 2.33
C PHE A 96 5.06 7.82 1.55
N ALA A 97 4.88 8.62 0.51
CA ALA A 97 5.95 9.19 -0.26
C ALA A 97 5.66 10.66 -0.61
N ALA A 98 6.67 11.50 -0.47
CA ALA A 98 6.62 12.91 -0.80
C ALA A 98 7.75 13.28 -1.76
N THR A 99 7.39 13.76 -2.95
CA THR A 99 8.33 14.29 -3.95
C THR A 99 8.34 15.81 -3.86
N VAL A 100 9.48 16.37 -3.47
CA VAL A 100 9.70 17.81 -3.27
C VAL A 100 10.48 18.36 -4.45
N THR A 101 9.84 19.24 -5.20
CA THR A 101 10.47 20.08 -6.23
C THR A 101 10.76 21.48 -5.67
N GLN A 102 11.33 22.38 -6.47
CA GLN A 102 11.60 23.76 -6.01
C GLN A 102 10.33 24.50 -5.58
N SER A 103 9.17 24.17 -6.17
CA SER A 103 7.94 24.96 -6.03
C SER A 103 6.73 24.14 -5.56
N TYR A 104 6.83 22.82 -5.50
CA TYR A 104 5.70 21.94 -5.20
C TYR A 104 6.12 20.74 -4.34
N VAL A 105 5.20 20.27 -3.51
CA VAL A 105 5.29 19.01 -2.78
C VAL A 105 4.17 18.11 -3.29
N TYR A 106 4.54 16.98 -3.89
CA TYR A 106 3.61 15.94 -4.34
C TYR A 106 3.60 14.84 -3.33
N ILE A 107 2.41 14.40 -2.91
CA ILE A 107 2.24 13.42 -1.85
C ILE A 107 1.42 12.27 -2.41
N ALA A 108 1.94 11.06 -2.25
CA ALA A 108 1.25 9.83 -2.58
C ALA A 108 1.31 8.91 -1.37
N TYR A 109 0.19 8.28 -1.03
CA TYR A 109 0.11 7.47 0.18
C TYR A 109 -0.93 6.37 0.04
N VAL A 110 -0.70 5.27 0.75
CA VAL A 110 -1.59 4.14 0.92
C VAL A 110 -1.57 3.75 2.39
N GLY A 111 -2.67 3.96 3.09
CA GLY A 111 -2.89 3.48 4.44
C GLY A 111 -3.24 4.62 5.40
N THR A 112 -2.74 4.50 6.64
CA THR A 112 -3.08 5.43 7.73
C THR A 112 -1.90 6.27 8.20
N ILE A 113 -0.81 6.30 7.43
CA ILE A 113 0.36 7.15 7.72
C ILE A 113 -0.07 8.62 7.65
N ARG A 114 0.28 9.38 8.70
CA ARG A 114 -0.03 10.81 8.81
C ARG A 114 1.17 11.64 8.40
N ALA A 115 0.93 12.61 7.54
CA ALA A 115 1.91 13.63 7.20
C ALA A 115 1.37 15.02 7.54
N PHE A 116 2.24 15.88 8.06
CA PHE A 116 1.89 17.22 8.46
C PHE A 116 2.78 18.23 7.72
N LEU A 117 2.14 19.13 6.98
CA LEU A 117 2.79 20.34 6.49
C LEU A 117 2.69 21.39 7.58
N ILE A 118 3.84 21.88 8.03
CA ILE A 118 3.93 22.88 9.09
C ILE A 118 4.34 24.21 8.44
N SER A 119 3.42 25.17 8.46
CA SER A 119 3.69 26.53 8.00
C SER A 119 3.96 27.43 9.19
N ASN A 120 5.13 28.05 9.20
CA ASN A 120 5.39 29.20 10.05
C ASN A 120 4.88 30.42 9.31
N ASN A 121 3.68 30.89 9.67
CA ASN A 121 3.19 32.17 9.18
C ASN A 121 4.28 33.22 9.43
N ASN A 122 4.87 33.73 8.35
CA ASN A 122 5.81 34.87 8.26
C ASN A 122 7.32 34.60 8.32
N GLY A 123 7.84 33.37 8.18
CA GLY A 123 9.29 33.14 7.95
C GLY A 123 10.26 33.54 9.08
N GLU A 124 9.78 34.16 10.16
CA GLU A 124 10.56 34.46 11.38
C GLU A 124 10.09 33.58 12.54
N LEU A 125 10.99 32.71 13.01
CA LEU A 125 10.88 32.00 14.28
C LEU A 125 11.05 32.99 15.45
N ARG A 126 10.00 33.77 15.75
CA ARG A 126 9.95 34.52 17.01
C ARG A 126 9.35 33.62 18.09
N ILE A 127 10.20 33.24 19.03
CA ILE A 127 9.84 32.54 20.27
C ILE A 127 8.97 33.50 21.08
N GLY A 128 7.65 33.30 21.10
CA GLY A 128 6.72 34.18 21.79
C GLY A 128 5.27 33.78 21.58
N ASP A 129 4.70 34.07 20.40
CA ASP A 129 3.24 33.98 20.21
C ASP A 129 2.78 33.43 18.84
N ASN A 130 3.70 33.05 17.95
CA ASN A 130 3.34 32.47 16.65
C ASN A 130 3.19 30.95 16.75
N ARG A 131 1.96 30.47 16.98
CA ARG A 131 1.67 29.04 16.89
C ARG A 131 1.82 28.57 15.43
N PRO A 132 2.64 27.55 15.14
CA PRO A 132 2.73 26.99 13.79
C PRO A 132 1.35 26.49 13.33
N GLN A 133 1.05 26.69 12.05
CA GLN A 133 -0.14 26.11 11.43
C GLN A 133 0.18 24.71 10.95
N TYR A 134 -0.64 23.74 11.36
CA TYR A 134 -0.51 22.34 10.98
C TYR A 134 -1.57 21.98 9.96
N TYR A 135 -1.15 21.45 8.81
CA TYR A 135 -2.02 20.94 7.77
C TYR A 135 -1.79 19.43 7.64
N HIS A 136 -2.83 18.63 7.80
CA HIS A 136 -2.74 17.20 7.52
C HIS A 136 -2.74 16.99 6.01
N ALA A 137 -1.68 16.36 5.51
CA ALA A 137 -1.50 16.12 4.09
C ALA A 137 -2.14 14.78 3.69
N GLY A 138 -3.44 14.83 3.40
CA GLY A 138 -4.24 13.68 2.95
C GLY A 138 -5.34 13.29 3.93
N SER A 139 -6.18 12.35 3.51
CA SER A 139 -7.24 11.75 4.33
C SER A 139 -6.80 10.34 4.73
N LEU A 140 -7.14 9.88 5.92
CA LEU A 140 -6.77 8.53 6.33
C LEU A 140 -7.60 7.49 5.54
N HIS A 141 -6.97 6.42 5.06
CA HIS A 141 -7.69 5.30 4.44
C HIS A 141 -8.29 4.41 5.51
N THR A 142 -9.43 4.84 6.06
CA THR A 142 -10.15 4.15 7.13
C THR A 142 -11.63 4.04 6.84
N ILE A 143 -12.33 3.13 7.52
CA ILE A 143 -13.79 2.99 7.41
C ILE A 143 -14.57 4.21 7.94
N ASP A 144 -13.89 5.09 8.69
CA ASP A 144 -14.46 6.35 9.19
C ASP A 144 -14.29 7.49 8.17
N ASN A 145 -13.50 7.29 7.10
CA ASN A 145 -13.44 8.19 5.96
C ASN A 145 -14.64 7.95 5.04
N GLU A 146 -15.40 9.02 4.74
CA GLU A 146 -16.62 8.95 3.93
C GLU A 146 -16.35 8.50 2.50
N ASP A 147 -15.25 8.93 1.89
CA ASP A 147 -14.87 8.55 0.53
C ASP A 147 -14.53 7.05 0.46
N GLU A 148 -13.84 6.54 1.48
CA GLU A 148 -13.51 5.12 1.57
C GLU A 148 -14.75 4.27 1.89
N SER A 149 -15.63 4.75 2.76
CA SER A 149 -16.94 4.13 3.01
C SER A 149 -17.77 4.04 1.73
N LEU A 150 -17.78 5.10 0.92
CA LEU A 150 -18.49 5.12 -0.35
C LEU A 150 -17.87 4.12 -1.34
N ARG A 151 -16.54 4.10 -1.47
CA ARG A 151 -15.82 3.12 -2.31
C ARG A 151 -16.18 1.68 -1.92
N LEU A 152 -16.15 1.37 -0.63
CA LEU A 152 -16.47 0.02 -0.13
C LEU A 152 -17.94 -0.34 -0.34
N ARG A 153 -18.89 0.59 -0.17
CA ARG A 153 -20.31 0.37 -0.49
C ARG A 153 -20.53 0.09 -1.98
N ASN A 154 -19.81 0.79 -2.86
CA ASN A 154 -19.87 0.54 -4.30
C ASN A 154 -19.36 -0.85 -4.68
N LEU A 155 -18.51 -1.46 -3.84
CA LEU A 155 -18.05 -2.85 -3.97
C LEU A 155 -18.96 -3.85 -3.23
N ASN A 156 -20.14 -3.43 -2.76
CA ASN A 156 -21.10 -4.23 -1.98
C ASN A 156 -20.54 -4.78 -0.64
N VAL A 157 -19.55 -4.10 -0.06
CA VAL A 157 -19.01 -4.47 1.26
C VAL A 157 -19.96 -4.02 2.37
N ASN A 158 -20.32 -4.94 3.27
CA ASN A 158 -21.13 -4.62 4.45
C ASN A 158 -20.29 -3.88 5.50
N LEU A 159 -20.38 -2.55 5.53
CA LEU A 159 -19.62 -1.71 6.46
C LEU A 159 -19.94 -1.98 7.94
N GLU A 160 -21.17 -2.39 8.28
CA GLU A 160 -21.52 -2.69 9.66
C GLU A 160 -20.82 -3.96 10.14
N GLN A 161 -20.74 -4.97 9.28
CA GLN A 161 -19.97 -6.18 9.55
C GLN A 161 -18.47 -5.85 9.72
N VAL A 162 -17.88 -5.07 8.81
CA VAL A 162 -16.46 -4.69 8.91
C VAL A 162 -16.16 -3.87 10.17
N ARG A 163 -17.07 -2.97 10.57
CA ARG A 163 -16.93 -2.20 11.83
C ARG A 163 -16.98 -3.09 13.08
N ASN A 164 -17.84 -4.10 13.07
CA ASN A 164 -18.03 -5.00 14.20
C ASN A 164 -16.88 -6.02 14.32
N GLU A 165 -16.47 -6.62 13.20
CA GLU A 165 -15.30 -7.52 13.14
C GLU A 165 -14.00 -6.77 13.45
N GLY A 166 -13.99 -5.45 13.21
CA GLY A 166 -12.83 -4.65 13.46
C GLY A 166 -12.52 -4.33 14.92
N LEU A 167 -13.45 -4.53 15.85
CA LEU A 167 -13.16 -4.27 17.26
C LEU A 167 -12.20 -5.28 17.88
N ASP A 168 -12.07 -6.48 17.32
CA ASP A 168 -11.34 -7.60 17.94
C ASP A 168 -9.88 -7.75 17.47
N ASN A 169 -9.53 -7.22 16.29
CA ASN A 169 -8.17 -7.22 15.76
C ASN A 169 -7.68 -5.79 15.64
N ASN A 170 -6.71 -5.37 16.48
CA ASN A 170 -6.12 -4.03 16.60
C ASN A 170 -5.64 -3.32 15.31
N HIS A 171 -5.79 -3.94 14.14
CA HIS A 171 -5.46 -3.41 12.83
C HIS A 171 -6.67 -3.06 11.95
N SER A 172 -7.87 -3.48 12.27
CA SER A 172 -9.04 -3.59 11.37
C SER A 172 -9.67 -2.32 10.74
N LYS A 173 -9.19 -1.12 11.03
CA LYS A 173 -9.90 0.10 10.57
C LYS A 173 -9.39 0.64 9.25
N PHE A 174 -8.26 0.15 8.74
CA PHE A 174 -7.74 0.61 7.46
C PHE A 174 -8.51 -0.02 6.29
N THR A 175 -8.57 0.69 5.17
CA THR A 175 -9.32 0.26 3.97
C THR A 175 -8.43 0.07 2.75
N ARG A 176 -7.17 0.49 2.83
CA ARG A 176 -6.15 0.30 1.79
C ARG A 176 -4.81 -0.08 2.44
N CYS A 177 -4.13 -1.07 1.87
CA CYS A 177 -2.76 -1.47 2.20
C CYS A 177 -2.09 -2.02 0.94
N ILE A 178 -0.76 -2.04 0.94
CA ILE A 178 0.03 -2.72 -0.07
C ILE A 178 0.22 -4.18 0.34
N GLY A 179 0.02 -5.12 -0.58
CA GLY A 179 0.16 -6.56 -0.31
C GLY A 179 -1.08 -7.16 0.35
N LYS A 180 -0.92 -7.94 1.42
CA LYS A 180 -1.95 -8.74 2.11
C LYS A 180 -2.79 -9.59 1.16
N LEU A 181 -2.11 -10.37 0.35
CA LEU A 181 -2.72 -11.17 -0.71
C LEU A 181 -3.66 -12.24 -0.18
N SER A 182 -3.40 -12.81 0.99
CA SER A 182 -4.32 -13.72 1.67
C SER A 182 -5.70 -13.09 1.88
N GLU A 183 -5.78 -11.84 2.33
CA GLU A 183 -7.05 -11.12 2.49
C GLU A 183 -7.70 -10.81 1.12
N LYS A 184 -6.90 -10.39 0.13
CA LYS A 184 -7.39 -10.07 -1.23
C LYS A 184 -7.85 -11.30 -2.02
N LEU A 185 -7.22 -12.45 -1.82
CA LEU A 185 -7.54 -13.73 -2.47
C LEU A 185 -8.75 -14.41 -1.80
N LEU A 186 -8.89 -14.31 -0.48
CA LEU A 186 -10.06 -14.82 0.23
C LEU A 186 -11.34 -14.06 -0.18
N SER A 187 -11.25 -12.74 -0.39
CA SER A 187 -12.38 -11.96 -0.89
C SER A 187 -12.76 -12.26 -2.34
N SER A 188 -11.81 -12.67 -3.19
CA SER A 188 -12.05 -12.95 -4.61
C SER A 188 -12.41 -14.43 -4.87
N ALA A 189 -11.89 -15.38 -4.09
CA ALA A 189 -12.29 -16.79 -4.13
C ALA A 189 -13.75 -17.02 -3.66
N ALA A 190 -14.30 -16.12 -2.85
CA ALA A 190 -15.74 -16.12 -2.54
C ALA A 190 -16.62 -15.83 -3.77
N SER A 191 -16.05 -15.32 -4.87
CA SER A 191 -16.75 -14.96 -6.12
C SER A 191 -16.29 -15.71 -7.36
N ALA A 192 -15.12 -16.39 -7.33
CA ALA A 192 -14.47 -16.98 -8.50
C ALA A 192 -14.42 -18.51 -8.40
N ASN A 193 -14.80 -19.20 -9.47
CA ASN A 193 -14.70 -20.66 -9.56
C ASN A 193 -13.32 -21.14 -10.03
N ASP A 194 -12.44 -20.23 -10.46
CA ASP A 194 -11.13 -20.52 -11.03
C ASP A 194 -10.01 -19.63 -10.46
N VAL A 195 -8.82 -20.18 -10.28
CA VAL A 195 -7.63 -19.48 -9.74
C VAL A 195 -7.15 -18.38 -10.69
N ASN A 196 -7.34 -18.55 -12.00
CA ASN A 196 -7.04 -17.50 -12.99
C ASN A 196 -8.05 -16.35 -12.94
N GLU A 197 -9.30 -16.62 -12.55
CA GLU A 197 -10.33 -15.61 -12.33
C GLU A 197 -10.08 -14.85 -11.02
N ALA A 198 -9.62 -15.53 -9.96
CA ALA A 198 -9.14 -14.88 -8.74
C ALA A 198 -7.91 -13.98 -8.98
N ARG A 199 -6.98 -14.37 -9.88
CA ARG A 199 -5.85 -13.52 -10.31
C ARG A 199 -6.35 -12.22 -10.97
N CYS A 200 -7.27 -12.32 -11.91
CA CYS A 200 -7.86 -11.14 -12.56
C CYS A 200 -8.63 -10.27 -11.56
N ASN A 201 -9.41 -10.86 -10.66
CA ASN A 201 -10.21 -10.10 -9.68
C ASN A 201 -9.35 -9.44 -8.59
N ALA A 202 -8.22 -10.04 -8.17
CA ALA A 202 -7.26 -9.42 -7.26
C ALA A 202 -6.50 -8.25 -7.92
N LEU A 203 -6.34 -8.27 -9.26
CA LEU A 203 -5.74 -7.20 -10.05
C LEU A 203 -6.72 -6.04 -10.33
N ILE A 204 -8.04 -6.27 -10.22
CA ILE A 204 -9.08 -5.24 -10.35
C ILE A 204 -9.32 -4.61 -8.96
N CYS A 205 -8.29 -3.94 -8.43
CA CYS A 205 -8.52 -2.78 -7.57
C CYS A 205 -8.19 -1.58 -8.45
N GLU A 206 -9.21 -1.05 -9.13
CA GLU A 206 -9.07 0.18 -9.92
C GLU A 206 -8.45 1.31 -9.08
N PRO A 207 -7.62 2.18 -9.70
CA PRO A 207 -6.88 3.25 -9.03
C PRO A 207 -7.76 4.20 -8.19
#